data_AF-A0A353ZN41-F1
#
_entry.id   AF-A0A353ZN41-F1
#
_cell.length_a   1.000
_cell.length_b   1.000
_cell.length_c   1.000
_cell.angle_alpha   90.00
_cell.angle_beta   90.00
_cell.angle_gamma   90.00
#
_symmetry.space_group_name_H-M   'P 1'
#
loop_
_entity.id
_entity.type
_entity.pdbx_description
1 polymer ?
#
loop_
_entity_poly.entity_id
_entity_poly.type
_entity_poly.pdbx_seq_one_letter_code
_entity_poly.pdbx_strand_id
1 'polypeptide(L)'
;MSALPDTIARIRREVCGLHAELTRYELVVWTAGNVSARVPGYDLMVIKPSGVSYDDLTPELMVVTDLYGTPVTGISADADGAAATWENPELMPSSDTAAHAYVYRHMPEVGGVVHTHSTYATAWAARGEAIPCVLTMMGDEFGGTIPVGPFALIGDDSIGRGIVETLQASHSPAVLMQNHGPFTIGKDAR
;
A
#
# COMPACT_ATOMS: atom_id res chain seq x y z
N MET A 1 -24.98 -5.33 -4.12
CA MET A 1 -23.71 -5.08 -3.40
C MET A 1 -23.43 -6.33 -2.59
N SER A 2 -22.23 -6.90 -2.64
CA SER A 2 -21.86 -8.00 -1.73
C SER A 2 -21.80 -7.47 -0.31
N ALA A 3 -22.13 -8.30 0.69
CA ALA A 3 -22.00 -7.93 2.08
C ALA A 3 -20.53 -7.55 2.39
N LEU A 4 -20.31 -6.61 3.31
CA LEU A 4 -18.97 -6.13 3.67
C LEU A 4 -17.96 -7.27 3.96
N PRO A 5 -18.30 -8.37 4.66
CA PRO A 5 -17.38 -9.48 4.88
C PRO A 5 -16.93 -10.19 3.61
N ASP A 6 -17.82 -10.36 2.62
CA ASP A 6 -17.47 -10.96 1.34
C ASP A 6 -16.49 -10.06 0.56
N THR A 7 -16.73 -8.75 0.64
CA THR A 7 -15.84 -7.73 0.05
C THR A 7 -14.47 -7.78 0.71
N ILE A 8 -14.40 -7.83 2.04
CA ILE A 8 -13.15 -7.95 2.80
C ILE A 8 -12.44 -9.26 2.44
N ALA A 9 -13.13 -10.40 2.44
CA ALA A 9 -12.53 -11.68 2.09
C ALA A 9 -11.97 -11.70 0.67
N ARG A 10 -12.64 -11.03 -0.28
CA ARG A 10 -12.13 -10.85 -1.65
C ARG A 10 -10.88 -9.99 -1.67
N ILE A 11 -10.88 -8.84 -1.01
CA ILE A 11 -9.73 -7.93 -0.96
C ILE A 11 -8.54 -8.59 -0.25
N ARG A 12 -8.76 -9.36 0.82
CA ARG A 12 -7.72 -10.15 1.50
C ARG A 12 -7.04 -11.13 0.54
N ARG A 13 -7.81 -11.85 -0.29
CA ARG A 13 -7.25 -12.74 -1.32
C ARG A 13 -6.46 -11.98 -2.38
N GLU A 14 -6.97 -10.84 -2.82
CA GLU A 14 -6.33 -9.97 -3.80
C GLU A 14 -4.98 -9.44 -3.30
N VAL A 15 -4.97 -8.80 -2.12
CA VAL A 15 -3.76 -8.28 -1.49
C VAL A 15 -2.75 -9.40 -1.23
N CYS A 16 -3.19 -10.56 -0.72
CA CYS A 16 -2.30 -11.70 -0.52
C CYS A 16 -1.69 -12.21 -1.85
N GLY A 17 -2.49 -12.30 -2.92
CA GLY A 17 -2.00 -12.72 -4.23
C GLY A 17 -0.98 -11.74 -4.82
N LEU A 18 -1.19 -10.43 -4.65
CA LEU A 18 -0.28 -9.39 -5.13
C LEU A 18 1.08 -9.42 -4.42
N HIS A 19 1.13 -9.83 -3.14
CA HIS A 19 2.40 -10.05 -2.44
C HIS A 19 3.22 -11.20 -3.04
N ALA A 20 2.58 -12.22 -3.60
CA ALA A 20 3.27 -13.30 -4.30
C ALA A 20 3.86 -12.82 -5.65
N GLU A 21 3.27 -11.81 -6.28
CA GLU A 21 3.88 -11.18 -7.47
C GLU A 21 5.15 -10.40 -7.11
N LEU A 22 5.20 -9.74 -5.94
CA LEU A 22 6.41 -9.03 -5.50
C LEU A 22 7.62 -9.95 -5.37
N THR A 23 7.43 -11.17 -4.84
CA THR A 23 8.51 -12.17 -4.74
C THR A 23 8.82 -12.79 -6.10
N ARG A 24 7.80 -13.11 -6.90
CA ARG A 24 7.94 -13.63 -8.26
C ARG A 24 8.76 -12.72 -9.18
N TYR A 25 8.62 -11.40 -9.04
CA TYR A 25 9.38 -10.41 -9.81
C TYR A 25 10.64 -9.89 -9.09
N GLU A 26 11.04 -10.53 -7.98
CA GLU A 26 12.26 -10.19 -7.23
C GLU A 26 12.32 -8.71 -6.76
N LEU A 27 11.15 -8.14 -6.43
CA LEU A 27 11.03 -6.73 -6.02
C LEU A 27 11.25 -6.52 -4.52
N VAL A 28 11.30 -7.60 -3.73
CA VAL A 28 11.38 -7.57 -2.27
C VAL A 28 12.29 -8.69 -1.74
N VAL A 29 12.83 -8.50 -0.54
CA VAL A 29 13.60 -9.50 0.20
C VAL A 29 13.08 -9.62 1.64
N TRP A 30 13.28 -10.78 2.26
CA TRP A 30 12.82 -11.09 3.63
C TRP A 30 11.32 -10.81 3.81
N THR A 31 10.94 -9.99 4.78
CA THR A 31 9.56 -9.61 5.04
C THR A 31 9.22 -8.20 4.54
N ALA A 32 10.19 -7.51 3.91
CA ALA A 32 10.08 -6.12 3.49
C ALA A 32 9.10 -5.93 2.33
N GLY A 33 8.70 -4.68 2.09
CA GLY A 33 7.67 -4.33 1.10
C GLY A 33 6.27 -4.73 1.54
N ASN A 34 5.28 -4.05 0.97
CA ASN A 34 3.88 -4.27 1.29
C ASN A 34 2.97 -3.74 0.19
N VAL A 35 1.80 -4.35 0.10
CA VAL A 35 0.68 -3.93 -0.73
C VAL A 35 -0.49 -3.65 0.20
N SER A 36 -1.24 -2.58 -0.06
CA SER A 36 -2.55 -2.36 0.51
C SER A 36 -3.61 -2.09 -0.55
N ALA A 37 -4.85 -2.39 -0.20
CA ALA A 37 -6.02 -2.06 -1.01
C ALA A 37 -7.08 -1.36 -0.15
N ARG A 38 -7.68 -0.30 -0.69
CA ARG A 38 -8.87 0.34 -0.11
C ARG A 38 -10.07 -0.58 -0.25
N VAL A 39 -10.91 -0.67 0.78
CA VAL A 39 -12.20 -1.38 0.70
C VAL A 39 -13.22 -0.48 0.00
N PRO A 40 -13.78 -0.88 -1.15
CA PRO A 40 -14.68 0.00 -1.91
C PRO A 40 -15.93 0.40 -1.12
N GLY A 41 -16.17 1.71 -1.00
CA GLY A 41 -17.34 2.26 -0.30
C GLY A 41 -17.22 2.36 1.22
N TYR A 42 -16.06 2.04 1.79
CA TYR A 42 -15.81 2.10 3.23
C TYR A 42 -14.49 2.80 3.53
N ASP A 43 -14.40 3.46 4.70
CA ASP A 43 -13.16 4.04 5.21
C ASP A 43 -12.26 2.97 5.85
N LEU A 44 -12.02 1.91 5.10
CA LEU A 44 -11.22 0.75 5.50
C LEU A 44 -10.16 0.45 4.42
N MET A 45 -9.05 -0.13 4.85
CA MET A 45 -8.05 -0.72 3.97
C MET A 45 -7.62 -2.09 4.46
N VAL A 46 -7.08 -2.90 3.56
CA VAL A 46 -6.47 -4.21 3.85
C VAL A 46 -4.99 -4.13 3.53
N ILE A 47 -4.14 -4.58 4.45
CA ILE A 47 -2.69 -4.53 4.33
C ILE A 47 -2.03 -5.79 4.90
N LYS A 48 -0.81 -6.11 4.45
CA LYS A 48 0.01 -7.21 4.98
C LYS A 48 0.29 -7.05 6.49
N PRO A 49 0.35 -8.16 7.25
CA PRO A 49 0.87 -8.14 8.61
C PRO A 49 2.39 -7.91 8.65
N SER A 50 2.88 -7.29 9.73
CA SER A 50 4.30 -7.11 9.97
C SER A 50 4.98 -8.44 10.32
N GLY A 51 6.22 -8.63 9.86
CA GLY A 51 7.09 -9.73 10.28
C GLY A 51 6.74 -11.12 9.74
N VAL A 52 5.70 -11.27 8.92
CA VAL A 52 5.34 -12.56 8.32
C VAL A 52 6.11 -12.78 7.02
N SER A 53 6.71 -13.97 6.89
CA SER A 53 7.40 -14.40 5.67
C SER A 53 6.42 -14.50 4.50
N TYR A 54 6.88 -14.29 3.27
CA TYR A 54 6.00 -14.40 2.10
C TYR A 54 5.47 -15.82 1.88
N ASP A 55 6.22 -16.85 2.27
CA ASP A 55 5.81 -18.25 2.14
C ASP A 55 4.67 -18.62 3.10
N ASP A 56 4.57 -17.90 4.23
CA ASP A 56 3.54 -18.10 5.25
C ASP A 56 2.33 -17.17 5.08
N LEU A 57 2.37 -16.23 4.12
CA LEU A 57 1.26 -15.32 3.90
C LEU A 57 0.04 -16.07 3.39
N THR A 58 -1.07 -15.88 4.08
CA THR A 58 -2.40 -16.33 3.65
C THR A 58 -3.38 -15.15 3.66
N PRO A 59 -4.47 -15.22 2.90
CA PRO A 59 -5.50 -14.18 2.91
C PRO A 59 -6.01 -13.86 4.32
N GLU A 60 -6.14 -14.86 5.18
CA GLU A 60 -6.65 -14.75 6.54
C GLU A 60 -5.72 -13.93 7.45
N LEU A 61 -4.43 -13.88 7.13
CA LEU A 61 -3.43 -13.10 7.87
C LEU A 61 -3.40 -11.62 7.46
N MET A 62 -4.11 -11.22 6.40
CA MET A 62 -4.20 -9.81 6.01
C MET A 62 -5.02 -9.00 7.02
N VAL A 63 -4.48 -7.87 7.44
CA VAL A 63 -5.05 -7.02 8.49
C VAL A 63 -5.93 -5.95 7.87
N VAL A 64 -7.15 -5.82 8.39
CA VAL A 64 -8.08 -4.74 8.05
C VAL A 64 -7.87 -3.59 9.03
N THR A 65 -7.65 -2.38 8.54
CA THR A 65 -7.53 -1.17 9.35
C THR A 65 -8.50 -0.10 8.87
N ASP A 66 -8.78 0.90 9.70
CA ASP A 66 -9.32 2.17 9.23
C ASP A 66 -8.28 2.95 8.41
N LEU A 67 -8.67 4.10 7.85
CA LEU A 67 -7.75 4.99 7.14
C LEU A 67 -6.85 5.84 8.07
N TYR A 68 -6.83 5.56 9.37
CA TYR A 68 -5.85 6.09 10.33
C TYR A 68 -4.80 5.03 10.71
N GLY A 69 -4.93 3.80 10.20
CA GLY A 69 -4.01 2.69 10.44
C GLY A 69 -4.33 1.90 11.71
N THR A 70 -5.49 2.12 12.32
CA THR A 70 -5.95 1.36 13.50
C THR A 70 -6.57 0.06 13.03
N PRO A 71 -6.12 -1.13 13.49
CA PRO A 71 -6.78 -2.40 13.18
C PRO A 71 -8.24 -2.38 13.62
N VAL A 72 -9.15 -2.74 12.71
CA VAL A 72 -10.60 -2.82 12.98
C VAL A 72 -11.05 -4.26 12.86
N THR A 73 -11.52 -4.81 13.97
CA THR A 73 -12.33 -6.03 14.01
C THR A 73 -13.81 -5.65 13.91
N GLY A 74 -14.62 -6.47 13.25
CA GLY A 74 -16.00 -6.12 12.89
C GLY A 74 -16.78 -5.46 14.03
N ILE A 75 -17.31 -4.27 13.76
CA ILE A 75 -18.47 -3.71 14.48
C ILE A 75 -19.50 -3.22 13.45
N SER A 76 -20.77 -3.54 13.72
CA SER A 76 -22.00 -3.03 13.12
C SER A 76 -21.96 -1.52 12.85
N ALA A 77 -22.59 -0.94 11.83
CA ALA A 77 -23.81 -1.32 11.16
C ALA A 77 -23.80 -0.75 9.73
N ASP A 78 -24.18 -1.58 8.77
CA ASP A 78 -24.98 -1.11 7.65
C ASP A 78 -26.29 -0.51 8.17
N ALA A 79 -26.91 0.38 7.38
CA ALA A 79 -28.22 0.98 7.69
C ALA A 79 -29.34 -0.05 7.92
N ASP A 80 -29.07 -1.33 7.64
CA ASP A 80 -30.00 -2.46 7.67
C ASP A 80 -29.77 -3.43 8.85
N GLY A 81 -28.84 -3.14 9.77
CA GLY A 81 -28.75 -3.80 11.07
C GLY A 81 -28.29 -5.26 11.05
N ALA A 82 -27.62 -5.72 9.99
CA ALA A 82 -27.04 -7.06 9.94
C ALA A 82 -25.58 -7.00 10.41
N ALA A 83 -25.27 -7.61 11.55
CA ALA A 83 -23.89 -7.76 12.01
C ALA A 83 -23.12 -8.69 11.05
N ALA A 84 -22.43 -8.09 10.09
CA ALA A 84 -21.56 -8.78 9.17
C ALA A 84 -20.14 -8.78 9.78
N THR A 85 -19.77 -9.86 10.46
CA THR A 85 -18.52 -9.92 11.24
C THR A 85 -17.34 -10.43 10.40
N TRP A 86 -16.18 -9.81 10.58
CA TRP A 86 -14.87 -10.37 10.24
C TRP A 86 -13.95 -10.17 11.43
N GLU A 87 -12.92 -11.01 11.53
CA GLU A 87 -11.89 -10.89 12.55
C GLU A 87 -10.53 -10.66 11.90
N ASN A 88 -9.73 -9.82 12.54
CA ASN A 88 -8.31 -9.68 12.21
C ASN A 88 -7.51 -10.78 12.91
N PRO A 89 -6.39 -11.22 12.32
CA PRO A 89 -5.44 -12.06 13.05
C PRO A 89 -4.85 -11.30 14.25
N GLU A 90 -4.32 -12.03 15.22
CA GLU A 90 -3.52 -11.47 16.32
C GLU A 90 -2.11 -11.07 15.84
N LEU A 91 -2.06 -10.23 14.80
CA LEU A 91 -0.83 -9.72 14.18
C LEU A 91 -0.93 -8.21 14.03
N MET A 92 0.22 -7.55 14.17
CA MET A 92 0.34 -6.13 13.86
C MET A 92 0.29 -5.91 12.35
N PRO A 93 -0.36 -4.85 11.84
CA PRO A 93 -0.26 -4.48 10.43
C PRO A 93 1.16 -4.00 10.09
N SER A 94 1.47 -3.85 8.80
CA SER A 94 2.77 -3.36 8.31
C SER A 94 3.27 -2.11 9.05
N SER A 95 4.59 -1.95 9.19
CA SER A 95 5.18 -0.70 9.72
C SER A 95 4.86 0.52 8.86
N ASP A 96 4.54 0.34 7.58
CA ASP A 96 4.17 1.42 6.64
C ASP A 96 2.66 1.73 6.63
N THR A 97 1.88 1.10 7.52
CA THR A 97 0.42 1.28 7.59
C THR A 97 0.03 2.75 7.68
N ALA A 98 0.71 3.54 8.51
CA ALA A 98 0.42 4.97 8.65
C ALA A 98 0.63 5.75 7.34
N ALA A 99 1.63 5.36 6.53
CA ALA A 99 1.88 5.99 5.24
C ALA A 99 0.75 5.70 4.25
N HIS A 100 0.33 4.43 4.14
CA HIS A 100 -0.74 4.00 3.24
C HIS A 100 -2.09 4.63 3.64
N ALA A 101 -2.39 4.64 4.95
CA ALA A 101 -3.60 5.28 5.47
C ALA A 101 -3.62 6.79 5.19
N TYR A 102 -2.48 7.47 5.32
CA TYR A 102 -2.37 8.88 4.97
C TYR A 102 -2.64 9.13 3.48
N VAL A 103 -2.05 8.33 2.58
CA VAL A 103 -2.33 8.41 1.13
C VAL A 103 -3.82 8.27 0.87
N TYR A 104 -4.48 7.26 1.43
CA TYR A 104 -5.92 7.07 1.21
C TYR A 104 -6.79 8.22 1.75
N ARG A 105 -6.42 8.86 2.86
CA ARG A 105 -7.18 10.02 3.39
C ARG A 105 -7.06 11.25 2.51
N HIS A 106 -5.94 11.44 1.82
CA HIS A 106 -5.64 12.68 1.10
C HIS A 106 -5.70 12.54 -0.44
N MET A 107 -5.79 11.31 -0.95
CA MET A 107 -5.94 10.98 -2.37
C MET A 107 -7.12 9.98 -2.54
N PRO A 108 -8.38 10.47 -2.54
CA PRO A 108 -9.58 9.63 -2.54
C PRO A 108 -9.72 8.76 -3.80
N GLU A 109 -9.07 9.13 -4.90
CA GLU A 109 -8.99 8.37 -6.16
C GLU A 109 -8.08 7.14 -6.07
N VAL A 110 -7.22 7.06 -5.04
CA VAL A 110 -6.29 5.95 -4.85
C VAL A 110 -7.00 4.77 -4.20
N GLY A 111 -6.99 3.63 -4.88
CA GLY A 111 -7.50 2.35 -4.41
C GLY A 111 -6.41 1.35 -4.00
N GLY A 112 -5.15 1.57 -4.41
CA GLY A 112 -4.04 0.70 -4.08
C GLY A 112 -2.73 1.44 -3.84
N VAL A 113 -1.92 0.92 -2.92
CA VAL A 113 -0.57 1.43 -2.66
C VAL A 113 0.37 0.24 -2.56
N VAL A 114 1.51 0.31 -3.27
CA VAL A 114 2.56 -0.71 -3.24
C VAL A 114 3.87 -0.05 -2.84
N HIS A 115 4.56 -0.67 -1.89
CA HIS A 115 5.89 -0.32 -1.45
C HIS A 115 6.84 -1.49 -1.68
N THR A 116 8.01 -1.22 -2.25
CA THR A 116 9.07 -2.22 -2.42
C THR A 116 10.43 -1.65 -2.03
N HIS A 117 11.41 -2.54 -1.80
CA HIS A 117 12.83 -2.19 -1.73
C HIS A 117 13.56 -2.79 -2.93
N SER A 118 13.00 -2.60 -4.13
CA SER A 118 13.54 -3.15 -5.37
C SER A 118 14.91 -2.53 -5.70
N THR A 119 15.87 -3.38 -6.07
CA THR A 119 17.31 -3.04 -6.05
C THR A 119 17.66 -1.74 -6.76
N TYR A 120 17.21 -1.57 -8.00
CA TYR A 120 17.56 -0.39 -8.79
C TYR A 120 16.82 0.86 -8.31
N ALA A 121 15.53 0.78 -8.01
CA ALA A 121 14.76 1.92 -7.53
C ALA A 121 15.27 2.41 -6.16
N THR A 122 15.59 1.49 -5.24
CA THR A 122 16.21 1.83 -3.96
C THR A 122 17.61 2.43 -4.12
N ALA A 123 18.39 2.01 -5.12
CA ALA A 123 19.68 2.65 -5.40
C ALA A 123 19.51 4.13 -5.80
N TRP A 124 18.54 4.46 -6.65
CA TRP A 124 18.19 5.85 -6.98
C TRP A 124 17.66 6.62 -5.76
N ALA A 125 16.80 5.99 -4.95
CA ALA A 125 16.28 6.59 -3.72
C ALA A 125 17.41 6.92 -2.72
N ALA A 126 18.42 6.06 -2.60
CA ALA A 126 19.59 6.29 -1.75
C ALA A 126 20.50 7.41 -2.25
N ARG A 127 20.49 7.68 -3.57
CA ARG A 127 21.18 8.82 -4.18
C ARG A 127 20.41 10.14 -3.97
N GLY A 128 19.12 10.08 -3.68
CA GLY A 128 18.25 11.26 -3.65
C GLY A 128 18.06 11.87 -5.04
N GLU A 129 18.17 11.06 -6.09
CA GLU A 129 18.10 11.48 -7.49
C GLU A 129 16.81 10.95 -8.14
N ALA A 130 16.11 11.81 -8.87
CA ALA A 130 14.91 11.41 -9.63
C ALA A 130 15.31 10.51 -10.81
N ILE A 131 14.47 9.53 -11.15
CA ILE A 131 14.72 8.68 -12.32
C ILE A 131 14.19 9.43 -13.55
N PRO A 132 15.07 9.88 -14.47
CA PRO A 132 14.63 10.59 -15.67
C PRO A 132 13.84 9.65 -16.60
N CYS A 133 12.86 10.18 -17.31
CA CYS A 133 12.14 9.41 -18.32
C CYS A 133 13.04 9.11 -19.52
N VAL A 134 13.67 7.94 -19.53
CA VAL A 134 14.64 7.52 -20.56
C VAL A 134 14.23 6.26 -21.33
N LEU A 135 13.09 5.66 -20.97
CA LEU A 135 12.51 4.48 -21.63
C LEU A 135 11.07 4.77 -22.02
N THR A 136 10.62 4.24 -23.17
CA THR A 136 9.23 4.41 -23.62
C THR A 136 8.23 3.85 -22.60
N MET A 137 8.53 2.68 -22.01
CA MET A 137 7.71 2.08 -20.96
C MET A 137 7.54 2.99 -19.74
N MET A 138 8.55 3.81 -19.40
CA MET A 138 8.40 4.77 -18.30
C MET A 138 7.43 5.90 -18.66
N GLY A 139 7.46 6.35 -19.93
CA GLY A 139 6.49 7.31 -20.42
C GLY A 139 5.06 6.77 -20.36
N ASP A 140 4.88 5.49 -20.72
CA ASP A 140 3.57 4.83 -20.73
C ASP A 140 3.02 4.57 -19.31
N GLU A 141 3.85 4.03 -18.41
CA GLU A 141 3.41 3.61 -17.07
C GLU A 141 3.45 4.74 -16.03
N PHE A 142 4.42 5.66 -16.15
CA PHE A 142 4.67 6.69 -15.14
C PHE A 142 4.46 8.12 -15.64
N GLY A 143 4.11 8.32 -16.90
CA GLY A 143 3.85 9.64 -17.47
C GLY A 143 5.07 10.57 -17.53
N GLY A 144 6.28 10.08 -17.23
CA GLY A 144 7.49 10.89 -17.23
C GLY A 144 8.51 10.50 -16.13
N THR A 145 9.19 11.52 -15.62
CA THR A 145 10.19 11.39 -14.55
C THR A 145 9.55 10.87 -13.27
N ILE A 146 10.20 9.91 -12.60
CA ILE A 146 9.78 9.46 -11.27
C ILE A 146 10.46 10.37 -10.23
N PRO A 147 9.69 11.19 -9.48
CA PRO A 147 10.23 12.15 -8.53
C PRO A 147 10.81 11.49 -7.27
N VAL A 148 11.58 12.28 -6.51
CA VAL A 148 12.07 11.92 -5.18
C VAL A 148 11.32 12.73 -4.13
N GLY A 149 10.69 12.05 -3.19
CA GLY A 149 10.11 12.63 -1.98
C GLY A 149 11.15 12.76 -0.86
N PRO A 150 10.83 13.50 0.21
CA PRO A 150 11.77 13.79 1.29
C PRO A 150 12.18 12.53 2.06
N PHE A 151 13.30 12.60 2.78
CA PHE A 151 13.63 11.60 3.80
C PHE A 151 12.63 11.70 4.95
N ALA A 152 12.11 10.56 5.39
CA ALA A 152 11.23 10.45 6.53
C ALA A 152 11.54 9.16 7.31
N LEU A 153 11.43 9.22 8.63
CA LEU A 153 11.57 8.05 9.48
C LEU A 153 10.28 7.22 9.46
N ILE A 154 10.45 5.91 9.57
CA ILE A 154 9.34 4.96 9.70
C ILE A 154 8.77 5.09 11.13
N GLY A 155 7.44 5.06 11.25
CA GLY A 155 6.76 4.99 12.55
C GLY A 155 5.58 5.94 12.71
N ASP A 156 5.44 6.94 11.83
CA ASP A 156 4.28 7.84 11.78
C ASP A 156 3.83 8.10 10.33
N ASP A 157 2.96 9.10 10.13
CA ASP A 157 2.41 9.45 8.83
C ASP A 157 3.34 10.32 7.96
N SER A 158 4.57 10.60 8.39
CA SER A 158 5.51 11.49 7.69
C SER A 158 5.90 10.97 6.31
N ILE A 159 6.06 9.64 6.15
CA ILE A 159 6.27 9.02 4.83
C ILE A 159 5.06 9.28 3.93
N GLY A 160 3.85 9.09 4.46
CA GLY A 160 2.60 9.33 3.74
C GLY A 160 2.44 10.79 3.28
N ARG A 161 2.80 11.76 4.13
CA ARG A 161 2.84 13.18 3.78
C ARG A 161 3.80 13.43 2.62
N GLY A 162 5.02 12.91 2.73
CA GLY A 162 6.02 13.03 1.67
C GLY A 162 5.56 12.43 0.34
N ILE A 163 4.87 11.28 0.37
CA ILE A 163 4.27 10.67 -0.83
C ILE A 163 3.22 11.62 -1.44
N VAL A 164 2.23 12.04 -0.66
CA VAL A 164 1.11 12.87 -1.15
C VAL A 164 1.61 14.20 -1.71
N GLU A 165 2.44 14.92 -0.96
CA GLU A 165 2.98 16.22 -1.38
C GLU A 165 3.79 16.11 -2.69
N THR A 166 4.59 15.04 -2.82
CA THR A 166 5.41 14.82 -4.01
C THR A 166 4.57 14.43 -5.22
N LEU A 167 3.61 13.51 -5.04
CA LEU A 167 2.78 13.01 -6.14
C LEU A 167 1.76 14.05 -6.62
N GLN A 168 1.24 14.92 -5.75
CA GLN A 168 0.36 16.02 -6.16
C GLN A 168 1.07 17.06 -7.04
N ALA A 169 2.39 17.19 -6.91
CA ALA A 169 3.22 18.05 -7.74
C ALA A 169 3.78 17.34 -8.99
N SER A 170 3.38 16.08 -9.24
CA SER A 170 3.91 15.22 -10.29
C SER A 170 2.80 14.60 -11.14
N HIS A 171 3.12 14.21 -12.37
CA HIS A 171 2.25 13.37 -13.19
C HIS A 171 2.49 11.88 -12.96
N SER A 172 3.54 11.53 -12.21
CA SER A 172 3.88 10.14 -11.94
C SER A 172 2.99 9.55 -10.86
N PRO A 173 2.52 8.30 -11.01
CA PRO A 173 1.90 7.52 -9.94
C PRO A 173 2.94 6.85 -9.02
N ALA A 174 4.22 7.15 -9.18
CA ALA A 174 5.32 6.58 -8.42
C ALA A 174 6.19 7.68 -7.79
N VAL A 175 6.74 7.42 -6.61
CA VAL A 175 7.69 8.30 -5.93
C VAL A 175 8.80 7.46 -5.30
N LEU A 176 10.04 7.93 -5.38
CA LEU A 176 11.13 7.42 -4.58
C LEU A 176 11.18 8.18 -3.26
N MET A 177 11.02 7.50 -2.12
CA MET A 177 11.25 8.14 -0.83
C MET A 177 12.75 8.12 -0.53
N GLN A 178 13.35 9.29 -0.36
CA GLN A 178 14.81 9.43 -0.17
C GLN A 178 15.33 8.52 0.94
N ASN A 179 16.39 7.77 0.66
CA ASN A 179 17.02 6.77 1.53
C ASN A 179 16.11 5.61 1.99
N HIS A 180 14.99 5.36 1.31
CA HIS A 180 14.06 4.28 1.63
C HIS A 180 13.80 3.37 0.42
N GLY A 181 12.90 3.75 -0.48
CA GLY A 181 12.51 2.94 -1.63
C GLY A 181 11.31 3.54 -2.37
N PRO A 182 10.87 2.90 -3.46
CA PRO A 182 9.70 3.34 -4.21
C PRO A 182 8.38 3.08 -3.46
N PHE A 183 7.45 4.00 -3.65
CA PHE A 183 6.01 3.82 -3.43
C PHE A 183 5.29 4.10 -4.74
N THR A 184 4.27 3.30 -5.05
CA THR A 184 3.38 3.51 -6.19
C THR A 184 1.93 3.54 -5.74
N ILE A 185 1.11 4.31 -6.44
CA ILE A 185 -0.34 4.42 -6.21
C ILE A 185 -1.09 4.00 -7.46
N GLY A 186 -2.29 3.45 -7.28
CA GLY A 186 -3.16 3.02 -8.36
C GLY A 186 -4.63 3.19 -8.03
N LYS A 187 -5.49 3.12 -9.06
CA LYS A 187 -6.96 3.10 -8.92
C LYS A 187 -7.47 1.89 -8.12
N ASP A 188 -6.67 0.83 -8.11
CA ASP A 188 -6.83 -0.40 -7.35
C ASP A 188 -5.42 -0.93 -7.00
N ALA A 189 -5.33 -2.08 -6.34
CA ALA A 189 -4.05 -2.62 -5.88
C ALA A 189 -3.25 -3.36 -6.96
N ARG A 190 -3.80 -3.57 -8.16
CA ARG A 190 -3.19 -4.36 -9.23
C ARG A 190 -2.49 -3.51 -10.28
#